data_AF-A0AA37LYK8-F1
#
_entry.id   AF-A0AA37LYK8-F1
#
_cell.length_a   1.000
_cell.length_b   1.000
_cell.length_c   1.000
_cell.angle_alpha   90.00
_cell.angle_beta   90.00
_cell.angle_gamma   90.00
#
_symmetry.space_group_name_H-M   'P 1'
#
loop_
_entity.id
_entity.type
_entity.pdbx_description
1 polymer ?
#
loop_
_entity_poly.entity_id
_entity_poly.type
_entity_poly.pdbx_seq_one_letter_code
_entity_poly.pdbx_strand_id
1 'polypeptide(L)'
;MFSRALYWMYWAEELPEGTMDGDRYLGGRQSHHGQSELIASNHMDIINVTSVTSPADVKQWNEKDDEDIQEALYWRQALDCQTNQLSSVMRFCTSRQPANSDKTLIGCLNGECAEWLHED
;
A
#
# COMPACT_ATOMS: atom_id res chain seq x y z
N MET A 1 -26.94 -22.64 1.76
CA MET A 1 -26.08 -21.56 2.30
C MET A 1 -25.13 -21.16 1.19
N PHE A 2 -25.11 -19.89 0.78
CA PHE A 2 -24.18 -19.40 -0.23
C PHE A 2 -22.94 -18.85 0.49
N SER A 3 -21.78 -19.39 0.15
CA SER A 3 -20.49 -18.92 0.63
C SER A 3 -19.62 -18.46 -0.54
N ARG A 4 -18.68 -17.56 -0.27
CA ARG A 4 -17.75 -17.04 -1.28
C ARG A 4 -16.35 -16.97 -0.70
N ALA A 5 -15.38 -17.43 -1.47
CA ALA A 5 -13.97 -17.22 -1.17
C ALA A 5 -13.60 -15.76 -1.46
N LEU A 6 -12.92 -15.12 -0.52
CA LEU A 6 -12.38 -13.77 -0.65
C LEU A 6 -10.93 -13.72 -0.19
N TYR A 7 -10.26 -12.65 -0.57
CA TYR A 7 -8.92 -12.31 -0.11
C TYR A 7 -9.02 -11.06 0.75
N TRP A 8 -8.43 -11.11 1.95
CA TRP A 8 -8.42 -9.98 2.86
C TRP A 8 -7.48 -8.88 2.38
N MET A 9 -7.88 -7.63 2.60
CA MET A 9 -7.00 -6.47 2.57
C MET A 9 -6.97 -5.88 3.97
N TYR A 10 -5.81 -5.39 4.38
CA TYR A 10 -5.57 -4.90 5.73
C TYR A 10 -5.31 -3.40 5.73
N TRP A 11 -5.72 -2.73 6.79
CA TRP A 11 -5.17 -1.41 7.06
C TRP A 11 -3.69 -1.51 7.42
N ALA A 12 -2.94 -0.46 7.16
CA ALA A 12 -1.53 -0.40 7.50
C ALA A 12 -1.28 -0.65 9.01
N GLU A 13 -2.19 -0.24 9.88
CA GLU A 13 -2.12 -0.48 11.34
C GLU A 13 -2.27 -1.94 11.73
N GLU A 14 -2.94 -2.74 10.89
CA GLU A 14 -3.23 -4.15 11.17
C GLU A 14 -2.08 -5.07 10.73
N LEU A 15 -1.00 -4.50 10.20
CA LEU A 15 0.19 -5.27 9.83
C LEU A 15 0.77 -5.96 11.07
N PRO A 16 0.87 -7.31 11.06
CA PRO A 16 1.39 -8.06 12.18
C PRO A 16 2.81 -7.61 12.58
N GLU A 17 3.13 -7.73 13.87
CA GLU A 17 4.51 -7.58 14.31
C GLU A 17 5.40 -8.62 13.62
N GLY A 18 6.57 -8.17 13.15
CA GLY A 18 7.50 -9.03 12.41
C GLY A 18 7.23 -9.09 10.91
N THR A 19 6.30 -8.28 10.39
CA THR A 19 6.16 -8.07 8.95
C THR A 19 7.47 -7.54 8.36
N MET A 20 7.95 -8.13 7.27
CA MET A 20 9.20 -7.76 6.62
C MET A 20 8.96 -6.86 5.41
N ASP A 21 9.68 -5.75 5.32
CA ASP A 21 9.80 -4.93 4.09
C ASP A 21 11.27 -4.91 3.65
N GLY A 22 11.57 -5.72 2.63
CA GLY A 22 12.95 -6.05 2.27
C GLY A 22 13.69 -6.70 3.46
N ASP A 23 14.76 -6.06 3.92
CA ASP A 23 15.59 -6.55 5.04
C ASP A 23 15.18 -5.99 6.41
N ARG A 24 14.10 -5.18 6.47
CA ARG A 24 13.65 -4.54 7.71
C ARG A 24 12.46 -5.28 8.29
N TYR A 25 12.50 -5.57 9.59
CA TYR A 25 11.35 -6.02 10.35
C TYR A 25 10.55 -4.81 10.83
N LEU A 26 9.26 -4.83 10.53
CA LEU A 26 8.30 -3.78 10.75
C LEU A 26 7.07 -4.35 11.48
N GLY A 27 6.23 -3.45 11.97
CA GLY A 27 4.93 -3.76 12.55
C GLY A 27 4.06 -2.51 12.47
N GLY A 28 2.77 -2.70 12.18
CA GLY A 28 1.84 -1.60 11.98
C GLY A 28 2.22 -0.60 10.88
N ARG A 29 1.56 0.56 10.93
CA ARG A 29 1.65 1.59 9.89
C ARG A 29 3.03 2.22 9.80
N GLN A 30 3.56 2.30 8.58
CA GLN A 30 4.83 2.95 8.27
C GLN A 30 4.62 4.40 7.86
N SER A 31 5.68 5.21 7.95
CA SER A 31 5.62 6.64 7.63
C SER A 31 5.26 6.96 6.17
N HIS A 32 5.47 5.99 5.26
CA HIS A 32 5.14 6.13 3.85
C HIS A 32 3.72 5.66 3.51
N HIS A 33 3.02 5.00 4.44
CA HIS A 33 1.65 4.57 4.20
C HIS A 33 0.71 5.78 4.26
N GLY A 34 -0.15 5.91 3.26
CA GLY A 34 -1.21 6.90 3.24
C GLY A 34 -2.37 6.52 4.17
N GLN A 35 -3.22 7.50 4.50
CA GLN A 35 -4.38 7.29 5.37
C GLN A 35 -5.40 6.31 4.77
N SER A 36 -5.62 6.41 3.46
CA SER A 36 -6.56 5.58 2.69
C SER A 36 -5.90 4.35 2.05
N GLU A 37 -4.68 4.00 2.46
CA GLU A 37 -3.93 2.86 1.93
C GLU A 37 -4.37 1.56 2.59
N LEU A 38 -4.74 0.59 1.75
CA LEU A 38 -4.93 -0.80 2.09
C LEU A 38 -3.78 -1.65 1.57
N ILE A 39 -3.47 -2.72 2.31
CA ILE A 39 -2.47 -3.72 1.97
C ILE A 39 -3.19 -4.96 1.47
N ALA A 40 -3.01 -5.30 0.19
CA ALA A 40 -3.55 -6.55 -0.35
C ALA A 40 -2.91 -7.75 0.35
N SER A 41 -3.58 -8.91 0.41
CA SER A 41 -2.94 -10.11 0.96
C SER A 41 -3.36 -11.39 0.27
N ASN A 42 -2.56 -12.44 0.44
CA ASN A 42 -2.92 -13.80 0.04
C ASN A 42 -3.76 -14.54 1.10
N HIS A 43 -4.23 -13.87 2.16
CA HIS A 43 -5.10 -14.47 3.16
C HIS A 43 -6.49 -14.69 2.58
N MET A 44 -6.75 -15.93 2.20
CA MET A 44 -8.04 -16.37 1.70
C MET A 44 -8.94 -16.87 2.83
N ASP A 45 -10.21 -16.46 2.82
CA ASP A 45 -11.22 -16.99 3.73
C ASP A 45 -12.56 -17.23 3.00
N ILE A 46 -13.43 -18.05 3.58
CA ILE A 46 -14.76 -18.38 3.06
C ILE A 46 -15.81 -17.81 4.00
N ILE A 47 -16.50 -16.75 3.56
CA ILE A 47 -17.54 -16.10 4.36
C ILE A 47 -18.95 -16.44 3.87
N ASN A 48 -19.94 -16.22 4.74
CA ASN A 48 -21.34 -16.18 4.34
C ASN A 48 -21.64 -14.86 3.62
N VAL A 49 -22.32 -14.94 2.48
CA VAL A 49 -22.69 -13.77 1.68
C VAL A 49 -23.57 -12.79 2.46
N THR A 50 -24.35 -13.26 3.43
CA THR A 50 -25.19 -12.37 4.27
C THR A 50 -24.38 -11.47 5.20
N SER A 51 -23.08 -11.74 5.38
CA SER A 51 -22.18 -10.89 6.17
C SER A 51 -21.65 -9.68 5.39
N VAL A 52 -21.88 -9.61 4.07
CA VAL A 52 -21.46 -8.47 3.24
C VAL A 52 -22.46 -7.32 3.42
N THR A 53 -21.97 -6.16 3.84
CA THR A 53 -22.80 -4.98 4.14
C THR A 53 -22.93 -4.04 2.96
N SER A 54 -21.81 -3.67 2.33
CA SER A 54 -21.75 -2.70 1.23
C SER A 54 -20.54 -2.98 0.33
N PRO A 55 -20.61 -2.67 -0.97
CA PRO A 55 -19.41 -2.56 -1.80
C PRO A 55 -18.53 -1.39 -1.35
N ALA A 56 -17.24 -1.50 -1.63
CA ALA A 56 -16.25 -0.43 -1.54
C ALA A 56 -15.36 -0.48 -2.79
N ASP A 57 -15.08 0.68 -3.38
CA ASP A 57 -14.19 0.79 -4.52
C ASP A 57 -12.75 0.99 -4.02
N VAL A 58 -11.88 0.04 -4.38
CA VAL A 58 -10.46 0.09 -4.04
C VAL A 58 -9.64 0.05 -5.33
N LYS A 59 -8.84 1.08 -5.58
CA LYS A 59 -8.02 1.20 -6.79
C LYS A 59 -6.61 0.67 -6.58
N GLN A 60 -6.02 0.05 -7.60
CA GLN A 60 -4.59 -0.22 -7.59
C GLN A 60 -3.87 1.07 -7.99
N TRP A 61 -2.99 1.58 -7.12
CA TRP A 61 -2.17 2.73 -7.44
C TRP A 61 -0.93 2.29 -8.23
N ASN A 62 -0.76 2.87 -9.41
CA ASN A 62 0.46 2.75 -10.19
C ASN A 62 1.41 3.91 -9.88
N GLU A 63 2.48 3.64 -9.14
CA GLU A 63 3.47 4.66 -8.73
C GLU A 63 4.24 5.31 -9.89
N LYS A 64 4.03 4.86 -11.14
CA LYS A 64 4.61 5.46 -12.36
C LYS A 64 3.69 6.44 -13.08
N ASP A 65 2.43 6.50 -12.66
CA ASP A 65 1.41 7.31 -13.30
C ASP A 65 1.09 8.52 -12.39
N ASP A 66 1.58 9.69 -12.78
CA ASP A 66 1.47 10.92 -12.00
C ASP A 66 0.07 11.56 -12.09
N GLU A 67 -0.83 11.03 -12.93
CA GLU A 67 -2.21 11.54 -13.07
C GLU A 67 -3.20 10.93 -12.06
N ASP A 68 -2.76 9.92 -11.30
CA ASP A 68 -3.60 9.18 -10.36
C ASP A 68 -3.70 9.88 -8.99
N ILE A 69 -4.60 10.87 -8.88
CA ILE A 69 -4.93 11.52 -7.60
C ILE A 69 -5.73 10.55 -6.71
N GLN A 70 -5.17 10.19 -5.55
CA GLN A 70 -5.76 9.21 -4.63
C GLN A 70 -6.70 9.86 -3.61
N GLU A 71 -7.95 10.13 -4.02
CA GLU A 71 -9.01 10.61 -3.10
C GLU A 71 -9.84 9.46 -2.48
N ALA A 72 -9.61 8.21 -2.90
CA ALA A 72 -10.37 7.03 -2.47
C ALA A 72 -9.47 5.96 -1.82
N LEU A 73 -10.06 4.84 -1.40
CA LEU A 73 -9.28 3.67 -0.94
C LEU A 73 -8.42 3.13 -2.08
N TYR A 74 -7.17 2.84 -1.79
CA TYR A 74 -6.23 2.32 -2.78
C TYR A 74 -5.28 1.29 -2.18
N TRP A 75 -4.60 0.54 -3.05
CA TRP A 75 -3.52 -0.36 -2.66
C TRP A 75 -2.39 -0.31 -3.68
N ARG A 76 -1.17 -0.49 -3.20
CA ARG A 76 0.04 -0.68 -4.04
C ARG A 76 0.98 -1.76 -3.52
N GLN A 77 0.78 -2.19 -2.27
CA GLN A 77 1.54 -3.24 -1.61
C GLN A 77 0.68 -4.47 -1.36
N ALA A 78 1.33 -5.62 -1.34
CA ALA A 78 0.75 -6.88 -0.93
C ALA A 78 1.58 -7.53 0.19
N LEU A 79 0.90 -8.11 1.18
CA LEU A 79 1.45 -8.94 2.24
C LEU A 79 1.29 -10.42 1.87
N ASP A 80 2.39 -11.15 1.88
CA ASP A 80 2.36 -12.61 1.92
C ASP A 80 2.26 -13.07 3.38
N CYS A 81 1.08 -13.54 3.79
CA CYS A 81 0.82 -13.97 5.16
C CYS A 81 1.55 -15.25 5.57
N GLN A 82 2.13 -16.00 4.62
CA GLN A 82 2.92 -17.21 4.94
C GLN A 82 4.35 -16.84 5.35
N THR A 83 4.92 -15.84 4.68
CA THR A 83 6.29 -15.37 4.89
C THR A 83 6.35 -14.10 5.74
N ASN A 84 5.19 -13.47 6.00
CA ASN A 84 5.04 -12.13 6.55
C ASN A 84 5.83 -11.08 5.76
N GLN A 85 5.96 -11.22 4.44
CA GLN A 85 6.74 -10.30 3.61
C GLN A 85 5.84 -9.36 2.82
N LEU A 86 6.16 -8.07 2.83
CA LEU A 86 5.58 -7.06 1.98
C LEU A 86 6.28 -7.01 0.61
N SER A 87 5.49 -6.80 -0.43
CA SER A 87 6.01 -6.51 -1.76
C SER A 87 6.71 -5.15 -1.79
N SER A 88 7.82 -5.09 -2.53
CA SER A 88 8.59 -3.86 -2.73
C SER A 88 7.76 -2.76 -3.39
N VAL A 89 7.93 -1.53 -2.89
CA VAL A 89 7.40 -0.28 -3.46
C VAL A 89 8.48 0.52 -4.16
N MET A 90 8.08 1.37 -5.08
CA MET A 90 8.96 2.32 -5.74
C MET A 90 9.55 3.28 -4.70
N ARG A 91 10.87 3.42 -4.75
CA ARG A 91 11.63 4.32 -3.88
C ARG A 91 11.98 5.57 -4.67
N PHE A 92 11.73 6.71 -4.08
CA PHE A 92 12.00 8.02 -4.65
C PHE A 92 13.10 8.71 -3.84
N CYS A 93 13.59 9.84 -4.38
CA CYS A 93 14.60 10.69 -3.77
C CYS A 93 15.96 9.99 -3.54
N THR A 94 16.97 10.80 -3.26
CA THR A 94 18.28 10.33 -2.78
C THR A 94 18.17 9.58 -1.43
N SER A 95 17.10 9.83 -0.66
CA SER A 95 16.79 9.14 0.61
C SER A 95 16.37 7.67 0.42
N ARG A 96 16.06 7.25 -0.82
CA ARG A 96 15.57 5.91 -1.17
C ARG A 96 14.40 5.45 -0.28
N GLN A 97 13.50 6.37 0.05
CA GLN A 97 12.29 6.07 0.79
C GLN A 97 11.09 6.01 -0.17
N PRO A 98 10.06 5.20 0.14
CA PRO A 98 8.84 5.22 -0.62
C PRO A 98 8.10 6.55 -0.44
N ALA A 99 7.33 6.95 -1.45
CA ALA A 99 6.47 8.11 -1.36
C ALA A 99 5.28 7.84 -0.44
N ASN A 100 4.86 8.87 0.31
CA ASN A 100 3.56 8.90 0.97
C ASN A 100 2.59 9.64 0.04
N SER A 101 1.46 9.03 -0.30
CA SER A 101 0.43 9.64 -1.16
C SER A 101 -0.21 10.89 -0.55
N ASP A 102 -0.24 11.00 0.78
CA ASP A 102 -0.77 12.15 1.50
C ASP A 102 0.21 13.34 1.49
N LYS A 103 1.43 13.15 0.95
CA LYS A 103 2.48 14.16 0.90
C LYS A 103 2.86 14.47 -0.55
N THR A 104 3.04 15.74 -0.83
CA THR A 104 3.50 16.18 -2.15
C THR A 104 4.95 15.74 -2.36
N LEU A 105 5.21 15.17 -3.53
CA LEU A 105 6.57 15.04 -4.05
C LEU A 105 6.88 16.22 -4.96
N ILE A 106 8.06 16.80 -4.82
CA ILE A 106 8.55 17.90 -5.65
C ILE A 106 9.50 17.32 -6.68
N GLY A 107 9.19 17.52 -7.97
CA GLY A 107 10.10 17.15 -9.06
C GLY A 107 11.39 17.97 -8.98
N CYS A 108 12.54 17.30 -9.12
CA CYS A 108 13.82 18.01 -9.19
C CYS A 108 13.87 18.90 -10.45
N LEU A 109 14.17 20.19 -10.26
CA LEU A 109 14.27 21.17 -11.36
C LEU A 109 15.54 21.03 -12.19
N ASN A 110 16.47 20.18 -11.76
CA ASN A 110 17.69 19.91 -12.52
C ASN A 110 17.36 18.94 -13.66
N GLY A 111 17.45 19.39 -14.91
CA GLY A 111 17.02 18.62 -16.09
C GLY A 111 17.73 17.28 -16.33
N GLU A 112 18.84 17.01 -15.63
CA GLU A 112 19.53 15.71 -15.63
C GLU A 112 19.03 14.77 -14.53
N CYS A 113 18.36 15.30 -13.51
CA CYS A 113 17.88 14.56 -12.35
C CYS A 113 16.36 14.45 -12.44
N ALA A 114 15.86 13.40 -13.12
CA ALA A 114 14.44 13.10 -13.20
C ALA A 114 13.91 12.43 -11.90
N GLU A 115 14.42 12.83 -10.73
CA GLU A 115 14.04 12.25 -9.44
C GLU A 115 12.97 13.11 -8.75
N TRP A 116 12.01 12.42 -8.13
CA TRP A 116 11.02 13.01 -7.23
C TRP A 116 11.61 13.13 -5.81
N LEU A 117 11.51 14.33 -5.22
CA LEU A 117 12.00 14.66 -3.88
C LEU A 117 10.82 14.83 -2.91
N HIS A 118 11.05 14.61 -1.60
CA HIS A 118 10.02 14.88 -0.59
C HIS A 118 9.98 16.40 -0.29
N GLU A 119 8.79 16.96 -0.11
CA GLU A 119 8.61 18.32 0.46
C GLU A 119 8.98 18.29 1.95
N ASP A 120 9.93 19.15 2.35
CA ASP A 120 10.42 19.29 3.75
C ASP A 120 9.40 19.96 4.68
#